data_AF-A6GH12-F1
#
_entry.id   AF-A6GH12-F1
#
_cell.length_a   1.000
_cell.length_b   1.000
_cell.length_c   1.000
_cell.angle_alpha   90.00
_cell.angle_beta   90.00
_cell.angle_gamma   90.00
#
_symmetry.space_group_name_H-M   'P 1'
#
loop_
_entity.id
_entity.type
_entity.pdbx_description
1 polymer ?
#
loop_
_entity_poly.entity_id
_entity_poly.type
_entity_poly.pdbx_seq_one_letter_code
_entity_poly.pdbx_strand_id
1 'polypeptide(L)'
;MTSLTCGIALLSACPSDDGAGSDDVGEAGTEEESTEEGPTSTCGDGIVEGEEQCDLGAGNSDSGSCTSACTVAECGDGFVYTEFEECDDGNDSNNDACTNQCTAAMCGDGYVQPGEECDDGNDNNGDDCNNACLPGNCGDGIIQEGEQCDDGNTDTDDECPACELAYCGDGYVQAGVEECDDGNDSSNDECVATFCTFNVCGDGHIYEGVEECDDGNLADTDACPSTCTEAVCGDGFIQEGVEECDDANDVDDDFCQNGCISNGYFEDFETGDLMTLPWVTSGNAVWFAGPAGAYGGSEYGGVSGNIGNSGTSSLEVVLEMPQDGEVRFWHSESTENNFDYLRFFIDDTEQDTWSGMNAWAEAVYPVSTGMHTFRWSYTKDGSLDGGQDTVYVDDIYIGPPN
;
A
#
# COMPACT_ATOMS: atom_id res chain seq x y z
N MET A 1 -1.17 34.95 -3.02
CA MET A 1 -2.26 35.83 -2.53
C MET A 1 -3.02 34.98 -1.54
N THR A 2 -2.75 35.01 -0.24
CA THR A 2 -2.90 36.15 0.68
C THR A 2 -1.89 36.02 1.82
N SER A 3 -1.48 37.18 2.35
CA SER A 3 -0.26 37.41 3.15
C SER A 3 -0.34 36.91 4.59
N LEU A 4 0.70 36.19 5.00
CA LEU A 4 1.14 35.96 6.38
C LEU A 4 2.03 37.15 6.79
N THR A 5 1.81 37.77 7.94
CA THR A 5 2.79 38.67 8.58
C THR A 5 2.77 38.46 10.09
N CYS A 6 3.74 37.69 10.57
CA CYS A 6 4.13 37.61 11.97
C CYS A 6 5.19 38.69 12.24
N GLY A 7 4.96 39.49 13.28
CA GLY A 7 5.80 40.63 13.65
C GLY A 7 7.01 40.21 14.48
N ILE A 8 8.20 40.50 13.96
CA ILE A 8 9.50 40.39 14.62
C ILE A 8 9.69 41.59 15.56
N ALA A 9 10.09 41.34 16.81
CA ALA A 9 10.74 42.33 17.67
C ALA A 9 11.88 41.68 18.46
N LEU A 10 13.09 41.84 17.94
CA LEU A 10 14.36 41.53 18.59
C LEU A 10 14.76 42.69 19.52
N LEU A 11 15.24 42.34 20.71
CA LEU A 11 16.02 43.19 21.60
C LEU A 11 17.30 43.70 20.93
N SER A 12 17.74 44.93 21.24
CA SER A 12 19.16 45.21 21.41
C SER A 12 19.46 46.55 22.11
N ALA A 13 20.21 46.43 23.21
CA ALA A 13 21.36 47.24 23.65
C ALA A 13 21.17 48.69 24.15
N CYS A 14 21.37 48.84 25.46
CA CYS A 14 22.07 49.97 26.08
C CYS A 14 23.58 49.92 25.75
N PRO A 15 24.25 51.07 25.56
CA PRO A 15 25.70 51.16 25.68
C PRO A 15 26.13 51.70 27.06
N SER A 16 27.20 51.09 27.57
CA SER A 16 28.05 51.50 28.68
C SER A 16 28.72 52.86 28.44
N ASP A 17 29.14 53.56 29.50
CA ASP A 17 30.56 53.67 29.92
C ASP A 17 30.86 54.94 30.75
N ASP A 18 31.49 54.70 31.90
CA ASP A 18 32.50 55.45 32.69
C ASP A 18 32.58 56.99 32.74
N GLY A 19 32.85 57.51 33.95
CA GLY A 19 33.60 58.77 34.10
C GLY A 19 33.53 59.46 35.48
N ALA A 20 34.55 59.24 36.30
CA ALA A 20 34.81 59.90 37.58
C ALA A 20 35.10 61.42 37.51
N GLY A 21 34.93 62.14 38.62
CA GLY A 21 35.52 63.48 38.80
C GLY A 21 34.98 64.26 40.00
N SER A 22 35.88 64.64 40.90
CA SER A 22 35.72 65.47 42.10
C SER A 22 35.20 66.88 41.82
N ASP A 23 34.62 67.55 42.83
CA ASP A 23 35.19 68.80 43.40
C ASP A 23 34.36 69.35 44.57
N ASP A 24 35.12 69.92 45.49
CA ASP A 24 34.85 70.43 46.84
C ASP A 24 34.45 71.92 46.80
N VAL A 25 33.37 72.34 47.50
CA VAL A 25 33.25 73.68 48.12
C VAL A 25 32.24 73.62 49.29
N GLY A 26 32.71 73.89 50.51
CA GLY A 26 31.87 74.05 51.70
C GLY A 26 31.18 75.41 51.84
N GLU A 27 30.24 75.51 52.80
CA GLU A 27 30.11 76.67 53.69
C GLU A 27 29.26 76.29 54.92
N ALA A 28 29.68 76.83 56.06
CA ALA A 28 29.25 76.50 57.41
C ALA A 28 27.85 77.01 57.80
N GLY A 29 27.22 76.26 58.72
CA GLY A 29 26.14 76.71 59.59
C GLY A 29 26.33 76.08 60.97
N THR A 30 26.88 76.86 61.89
CA THR A 30 26.95 76.64 63.34
C THR A 30 25.58 76.30 63.94
N GLU A 31 25.49 75.43 64.96
CA GLU A 31 25.00 75.68 66.34
C GLU A 31 25.33 74.42 67.20
N GLU A 32 26.28 74.54 68.14
CA GLU A 32 26.05 74.55 69.61
C GLU A 32 25.85 73.16 70.25
N GLU A 33 26.95 72.71 70.88
CA GLU A 33 27.07 71.97 72.15
C GLU A 33 25.84 71.21 72.72
N SER A 34 25.93 69.88 72.71
CA SER A 34 25.58 69.07 73.90
C SER A 34 26.27 67.70 73.82
N THR A 35 27.48 67.61 74.35
CA THR A 35 28.05 66.32 74.75
C THR A 35 27.37 65.89 76.05
N GLU A 36 26.17 65.34 75.93
CA GLU A 36 25.65 64.40 76.92
C GLU A 36 26.11 63.03 76.44
N GLU A 37 27.27 62.59 76.92
CA GLU A 37 27.57 61.16 76.90
C GLU A 37 26.57 60.50 77.86
N GLY A 38 25.41 60.14 77.30
CA GLY A 38 24.61 59.05 77.83
C GLY A 38 25.46 57.78 77.92
N PRO A 39 25.06 56.79 78.72
CA PRO A 39 25.79 55.52 78.75
C PRO A 39 26.00 55.07 77.31
N THR A 40 27.26 54.79 76.96
CA THR A 40 27.58 54.14 75.70
C THR A 40 26.70 52.89 75.68
N SER A 41 25.65 52.86 74.86
CA SER A 41 24.84 51.66 74.68
C SER A 41 25.82 50.54 74.35
N THR A 42 25.95 49.61 75.30
CA THR A 42 27.00 48.61 75.29
C THR A 42 26.32 47.28 75.12
N CYS A 43 26.26 46.84 73.87
CA CYS A 43 25.68 45.55 73.55
C CYS A 43 26.33 44.42 74.36
N GLY A 44 25.49 43.59 74.98
CA GLY A 44 25.87 42.40 75.74
C GLY A 44 25.90 42.58 77.26
N ASP A 45 25.23 43.60 77.80
CA ASP A 45 25.13 43.82 79.25
C ASP A 45 23.82 43.27 79.88
N GLY A 46 22.91 42.76 79.06
CA GLY A 46 21.64 42.17 79.44
C GLY A 46 20.48 43.17 79.54
N ILE A 47 20.65 44.39 79.03
CA ILE A 47 19.65 45.45 79.04
C ILE A 47 19.48 45.98 77.61
N VAL A 48 18.27 45.90 77.05
CA VAL A 48 17.99 46.52 75.74
C VAL A 48 17.91 48.03 75.89
N GLU A 49 18.92 48.75 75.39
CA GLU A 49 19.00 50.21 75.41
C GLU A 49 19.58 50.81 74.11
N GLY A 50 19.30 52.09 73.85
CA GLY A 50 19.80 52.74 72.63
C GLY A 50 19.21 52.17 71.33
N GLU A 51 20.08 51.70 70.43
CA GLU A 51 19.75 51.16 69.10
C GLU A 51 19.63 49.62 69.08
N GLU A 52 19.72 48.97 70.25
CA GLU A 52 19.64 47.52 70.40
C GLU A 52 18.20 47.02 70.15
N GLN A 53 18.07 45.94 69.37
CA GLN A 53 16.79 45.26 69.15
C GLN A 53 16.57 44.13 70.17
N CYS A 54 17.66 43.59 70.73
CA CYS A 54 17.67 42.56 71.76
C CYS A 54 18.98 42.65 72.57
N ASP A 55 19.00 42.13 73.80
CA ASP A 55 20.24 42.00 74.58
C ASP A 55 20.06 40.86 75.60
N LEU A 56 20.72 39.72 75.33
CA LEU A 56 20.77 38.53 76.19
C LEU A 56 22.03 38.51 77.08
N GLY A 57 22.74 39.62 77.16
CA GLY A 57 23.97 39.78 77.90
C GLY A 57 25.08 38.91 77.32
N ALA A 58 25.76 38.17 78.20
CA ALA A 58 26.72 37.13 77.81
C ALA A 58 26.09 35.98 76.99
N GLY A 59 24.76 35.95 76.83
CA GLY A 59 24.05 35.02 75.98
C GLY A 59 23.91 35.45 74.51
N ASN A 60 24.35 36.66 74.15
CA ASN A 60 24.43 37.09 72.75
C ASN A 60 25.37 36.17 71.97
N SER A 61 24.95 35.78 70.78
CA SER A 61 25.69 34.88 69.91
C SER A 61 25.28 35.11 68.48
N ASP A 62 26.23 35.14 67.55
CA ASP A 62 25.99 35.24 66.09
C ASP A 62 25.35 33.96 65.49
N SER A 63 24.78 33.13 66.35
CA SER A 63 24.09 31.88 66.03
C SER A 63 22.91 31.64 66.98
N GLY A 64 22.53 32.65 67.76
CA GLY A 64 21.40 32.61 68.70
C GLY A 64 20.39 33.70 68.37
N SER A 65 19.25 33.73 69.06
CA SER A 65 18.14 34.66 68.77
C SER A 65 18.47 36.15 68.97
N CYS A 66 19.67 36.46 69.45
CA CYS A 66 20.21 37.81 69.57
C CYS A 66 21.70 37.79 69.23
N THR A 67 22.10 38.53 68.18
CA THR A 67 23.48 38.57 67.69
C THR A 67 24.43 39.25 68.67
N SER A 68 25.74 39.11 68.46
CA SER A 68 26.74 39.87 69.24
C SER A 68 26.69 41.39 69.00
N ALA A 69 25.91 41.84 68.02
CA ALA A 69 25.61 43.24 67.72
C ALA A 69 24.24 43.69 68.25
N CYS A 70 23.54 42.86 69.04
CA CYS A 70 22.25 43.18 69.64
C CYS A 70 21.13 43.41 68.62
N THR A 71 21.22 42.70 67.49
CA THR A 71 20.16 42.61 66.49
C THR A 71 19.39 41.31 66.65
N VAL A 72 18.09 41.35 66.36
CA VAL A 72 17.27 40.13 66.34
C VAL A 72 17.67 39.32 65.12
N ALA A 73 17.73 38.00 65.30
CA ALA A 73 17.92 37.05 64.21
C ALA A 73 16.87 37.23 63.11
N GLU A 74 17.32 37.49 61.87
CA GLU A 74 16.47 37.64 60.70
C GLU A 74 17.05 36.86 59.53
N CYS A 75 16.17 36.13 58.81
CA CYS A 75 16.57 35.38 57.63
C CYS A 75 17.08 36.33 56.53
N GLY A 76 18.25 36.05 55.98
CA GLY A 76 18.93 36.88 54.98
C GLY A 76 19.91 37.89 55.59
N ASP A 77 20.27 37.78 56.87
CA ASP A 77 21.21 38.69 57.54
C ASP A 77 22.69 38.22 57.49
N GLY A 78 22.92 37.01 56.96
CA GLY A 78 24.23 36.38 56.77
C GLY A 78 24.65 35.47 57.92
N PHE A 79 23.80 35.25 58.93
CA PHE A 79 24.08 34.43 60.11
C PHE A 79 23.10 33.28 60.25
N VAL A 80 23.60 32.04 60.25
CA VAL A 80 22.73 30.85 60.40
C VAL A 80 22.37 30.60 61.86
N TYR A 81 21.08 30.74 62.20
CA TYR A 81 20.55 30.45 63.54
C TYR A 81 20.11 28.98 63.68
N THR A 82 21.02 28.10 64.07
CA THR A 82 20.90 26.60 64.07
C THR A 82 19.67 25.91 64.70
N GLU A 83 18.74 26.64 65.34
CA GLU A 83 17.46 26.12 65.85
C GLU A 83 16.22 26.69 65.13
N PHE A 84 16.40 27.71 64.28
CA PHE A 84 15.34 28.44 63.58
C PHE A 84 15.54 28.46 62.07
N GLU A 85 16.77 28.26 61.60
CA GLU A 85 17.16 28.34 60.20
C GLU A 85 18.03 27.15 59.81
N GLU A 86 17.78 26.61 58.62
CA GLU A 86 18.59 25.54 58.03
C GLU A 86 19.79 26.12 57.23
N CYS A 87 19.64 27.35 56.74
CA CYS A 87 20.63 28.12 56.00
C CYS A 87 20.36 29.63 56.16
N ASP A 88 21.32 30.46 55.76
CA ASP A 88 21.21 31.91 55.56
C ASP A 88 22.36 32.31 54.61
N ASP A 89 22.05 32.98 53.50
CA ASP A 89 23.03 33.44 52.51
C ASP A 89 23.17 34.97 52.43
N GLY A 90 22.57 35.69 53.37
CA GLY A 90 22.72 37.13 53.52
C GLY A 90 21.94 37.97 52.50
N ASN A 91 20.88 37.41 51.90
CA ASN A 91 20.06 38.16 50.95
C ASN A 91 18.58 37.70 50.90
N ASP A 92 17.76 38.40 50.10
CA ASP A 92 16.30 38.18 49.96
C ASP A 92 15.92 37.48 48.64
N SER A 93 16.75 36.55 48.14
CA SER A 93 16.48 35.74 46.96
C SER A 93 15.98 34.34 47.35
N ASN A 94 15.04 33.80 46.56
CA ASN A 94 14.61 32.39 46.70
C ASN A 94 15.32 31.46 45.68
N ASN A 95 16.09 32.02 44.75
CA ASN A 95 16.62 31.35 43.57
C ASN A 95 18.12 31.04 43.69
N ASP A 96 18.60 30.89 44.92
CA ASP A 96 19.97 30.61 45.33
C ASP A 96 19.98 29.49 46.38
N ALA A 97 21.07 29.35 47.14
CA ALA A 97 21.28 28.16 47.98
C ALA A 97 20.37 28.13 49.23
N CYS A 98 19.72 29.25 49.55
CA CYS A 98 18.82 29.39 50.67
C CYS A 98 17.57 30.16 50.25
N THR A 99 16.39 29.74 50.69
CA THR A 99 15.16 30.50 50.44
C THR A 99 15.00 31.64 51.43
N ASN A 100 14.11 32.60 51.13
CA ASN A 100 13.70 33.66 52.07
C ASN A 100 12.89 33.16 53.28
N GLN A 101 12.72 31.84 53.42
CA GLN A 101 12.19 31.20 54.62
C GLN A 101 13.29 30.45 55.39
N CYS A 102 14.55 30.65 55.02
CA CYS A 102 15.74 30.03 55.61
C CYS A 102 15.68 28.50 55.63
N THR A 103 15.09 27.95 54.57
CA THR A 103 15.14 26.53 54.25
C THR A 103 16.17 26.30 53.15
N ALA A 104 16.86 25.18 53.23
CA ALA A 104 17.81 24.83 52.19
C ALA A 104 17.09 24.70 50.84
N ALA A 105 17.76 25.17 49.80
CA ALA A 105 17.41 24.93 48.41
C ALA A 105 17.06 23.45 48.16
N MET A 106 15.87 23.17 47.65
CA MET A 106 15.43 21.82 47.31
C MET A 106 14.53 21.82 46.08
N CYS A 107 14.68 20.77 45.28
CA CYS A 107 13.79 20.50 44.17
C CYS A 107 12.34 20.28 44.64
N GLY A 108 11.40 20.93 43.99
CA GLY A 108 9.97 20.88 44.30
C GLY A 108 9.52 21.96 45.30
N ASP A 109 10.33 22.98 45.57
CA ASP A 109 9.97 24.08 46.49
C ASP A 109 9.28 25.28 45.81
N GLY A 110 9.22 25.26 44.49
CA GLY A 110 8.60 26.28 43.64
C GLY A 110 9.58 27.31 43.08
N TYR A 111 10.89 27.16 43.33
CA TYR A 111 11.91 28.10 42.91
C TYR A 111 13.06 27.39 42.18
N VAL A 112 13.28 27.76 40.92
CA VAL A 112 14.44 27.25 40.16
C VAL A 112 15.74 27.83 40.73
N GLN A 113 16.55 26.97 41.35
CA GLN A 113 17.80 27.28 42.03
C GLN A 113 19.05 26.87 41.21
N PRO A 114 20.27 27.28 41.61
CA PRO A 114 21.47 27.00 40.84
C PRO A 114 21.80 25.51 40.82
N GLY A 115 21.70 24.90 39.64
CA GLY A 115 21.90 23.46 39.44
C GLY A 115 20.61 22.72 39.07
N GLU A 116 19.47 23.38 39.16
CA GLU A 116 18.17 22.90 38.70
C GLU A 116 17.88 23.43 37.29
N GLU A 117 17.29 22.59 36.44
CA GLU A 117 16.85 22.97 35.10
C GLU A 117 15.36 23.37 35.07
N CYS A 118 14.59 22.89 36.04
CA CYS A 118 13.18 23.20 36.28
C CYS A 118 12.86 23.06 37.79
N ASP A 119 11.69 23.56 38.20
CA ASP A 119 11.04 23.30 39.49
C ASP A 119 9.54 23.61 39.31
N ASP A 120 8.65 22.67 39.64
CA ASP A 120 7.20 22.84 39.53
C ASP A 120 6.47 22.91 40.88
N GLY A 121 7.22 23.00 41.98
CA GLY A 121 6.71 23.17 43.33
C GLY A 121 6.12 21.92 43.96
N ASN A 122 6.45 20.72 43.46
CA ASN A 122 6.02 19.48 44.08
C ASN A 122 6.99 18.29 43.91
N ASP A 123 6.72 17.18 44.62
CA ASP A 123 7.57 15.97 44.64
C ASP A 123 7.04 14.85 43.70
N ASN A 124 6.37 15.22 42.60
CA ASN A 124 5.89 14.28 41.60
C ASN A 124 6.91 14.17 40.46
N ASN A 125 7.08 12.97 39.92
CA ASN A 125 8.00 12.76 38.79
C ASN A 125 7.28 12.76 37.43
N GLY A 126 5.94 12.78 37.43
CA GLY A 126 5.11 12.58 36.23
C GLY A 126 4.51 13.86 35.66
N ASP A 127 5.04 15.01 36.05
CA ASP A 127 4.67 16.36 35.59
C ASP A 127 5.89 17.05 34.95
N ASP A 128 5.83 18.37 34.80
CA ASP A 128 6.76 19.17 34.01
C ASP A 128 8.22 19.05 34.49
N CYS A 129 8.43 18.73 35.78
CA CYS A 129 9.74 18.61 36.39
C CYS A 129 9.84 17.39 37.29
N ASN A 130 10.87 16.55 37.12
CA ASN A 130 11.07 15.42 38.03
C ASN A 130 11.76 15.84 39.34
N ASN A 131 11.74 14.97 40.35
CA ASN A 131 12.35 15.21 41.68
C ASN A 131 13.90 15.30 41.67
N ALA A 132 14.52 15.19 40.49
CA ALA A 132 15.94 15.50 40.28
C ALA A 132 16.15 16.89 39.63
N CYS A 133 15.07 17.67 39.48
CA CYS A 133 15.01 18.99 38.87
C CYS A 133 15.50 19.03 37.43
N LEU A 134 15.16 17.97 36.70
CA LEU A 134 15.31 17.87 35.26
C LEU A 134 13.93 17.87 34.62
N PRO A 135 13.77 18.51 33.44
CA PRO A 135 12.50 18.50 32.74
C PRO A 135 12.06 17.06 32.46
N GLY A 136 10.75 16.81 32.50
CA GLY A 136 10.20 15.58 31.93
C GLY A 136 10.62 15.47 30.47
N ASN A 137 11.36 14.42 30.12
CA ASN A 137 11.77 14.16 28.76
C ASN A 137 11.39 12.73 28.39
N CYS A 138 10.90 12.58 27.18
CA CYS A 138 10.65 11.28 26.60
C CYS A 138 11.91 10.39 26.61
N GLY A 139 11.78 9.20 27.18
CA GLY A 139 12.85 8.20 27.29
C GLY A 139 13.59 8.22 28.62
N ASP A 140 13.02 8.82 29.67
CA ASP A 140 13.61 8.84 31.02
C ASP A 140 13.09 7.72 31.94
N GLY A 141 12.12 6.94 31.43
CA GLY A 141 11.48 5.81 32.08
C GLY A 141 10.27 6.20 32.93
N ILE A 142 9.78 7.43 32.82
CA ILE A 142 8.68 7.96 33.61
C ILE A 142 7.68 8.64 32.68
N ILE A 143 6.48 8.08 32.57
CA ILE A 143 5.39 8.69 31.77
C ILE A 143 4.97 10.02 32.42
N GLN A 144 5.26 11.16 31.78
CA GLN A 144 4.80 12.49 32.24
C GLN A 144 3.49 12.94 31.56
N GLU A 145 2.96 14.11 31.93
CA GLU A 145 1.73 14.67 31.36
C GLU A 145 1.90 14.98 29.86
N GLY A 146 1.19 14.23 29.01
CA GLY A 146 1.25 14.37 27.55
C GLY A 146 1.86 13.16 26.84
N GLU A 147 2.53 12.28 27.58
CA GLU A 147 3.06 11.02 27.06
C GLU A 147 2.05 9.88 27.18
N GLN A 148 2.02 8.99 26.19
CA GLN A 148 1.21 7.76 26.24
C GLN A 148 2.01 6.55 26.73
N CYS A 149 3.33 6.59 26.59
CA CYS A 149 4.30 5.59 27.03
C CYS A 149 5.66 6.26 27.27
N ASP A 150 6.53 5.59 28.03
CA ASP A 150 7.97 5.88 28.13
C ASP A 150 8.67 4.57 28.49
N ASP A 151 9.65 4.16 27.69
CA ASP A 151 10.36 2.90 27.84
C ASP A 151 11.83 3.07 28.32
N GLY A 152 12.21 4.29 28.70
CA GLY A 152 13.53 4.65 29.22
C GLY A 152 14.60 4.80 28.15
N ASN A 153 14.20 5.00 26.89
CA ASN A 153 15.12 5.08 25.78
C ASN A 153 14.59 6.04 24.66
N THR A 154 15.41 6.33 23.64
CA THR A 154 15.08 7.30 22.57
C THR A 154 15.01 6.66 21.18
N ASP A 155 15.00 5.34 21.14
CA ASP A 155 14.78 4.53 19.96
C ASP A 155 13.32 4.70 19.55
N THR A 156 13.09 4.80 18.26
CA THR A 156 11.75 5.01 17.69
C THR A 156 11.26 3.77 16.95
N ASP A 157 12.08 2.71 16.88
CA ASP A 157 11.75 1.48 16.17
C ASP A 157 11.24 0.38 17.14
N ASP A 158 10.81 0.78 18.34
CA ASP A 158 10.30 -0.09 19.41
C ASP A 158 8.83 0.22 19.77
N GLU A 159 8.31 -0.36 20.85
CA GLU A 159 6.90 -0.20 21.22
C GLU A 159 6.51 1.21 21.73
N CYS A 160 7.46 2.16 21.86
CA CYS A 160 7.21 3.52 22.36
C CYS A 160 7.90 4.63 21.54
N PRO A 161 7.57 4.78 20.24
CA PRO A 161 8.14 5.81 19.40
C PRO A 161 7.74 7.21 19.88
N ALA A 162 8.74 8.00 20.25
CA ALA A 162 8.58 9.41 20.64
C ALA A 162 7.50 9.63 21.73
N CYS A 163 7.38 8.68 22.66
CA CYS A 163 6.44 8.71 23.80
C CYS A 163 4.95 8.72 23.42
N GLU A 164 4.68 8.27 22.20
CA GLU A 164 3.35 7.88 21.74
C GLU A 164 3.32 6.36 21.59
N LEU A 165 2.15 5.74 21.78
CA LEU A 165 2.02 4.30 21.55
C LEU A 165 2.22 4.00 20.06
N ALA A 166 3.06 3.01 19.75
CA ALA A 166 3.27 2.53 18.39
C ALA A 166 1.95 2.15 17.70
N TYR A 167 1.76 2.60 16.45
CA TYR A 167 0.64 2.19 15.61
C TYR A 167 0.97 2.31 14.12
N CYS A 168 0.26 1.53 13.31
CA CYS A 168 0.36 1.59 11.85
C CYS A 168 0.09 3.00 11.29
N GLY A 169 1.01 3.52 10.51
CA GLY A 169 0.92 4.83 9.91
C GLY A 169 1.48 5.96 10.79
N ASP A 170 2.24 5.63 11.83
CA ASP A 170 2.90 6.62 12.70
C ASP A 170 4.24 7.12 12.14
N GLY A 171 4.73 6.48 11.07
CA GLY A 171 5.94 6.84 10.36
C GLY A 171 7.19 6.10 10.81
N TYR A 172 7.07 5.16 11.74
CA TYR A 172 8.17 4.34 12.24
C TYR A 172 7.86 2.87 11.96
N VAL A 173 8.86 2.08 11.56
CA VAL A 173 8.69 0.65 11.34
C VAL A 173 9.18 -0.12 12.55
N GLN A 174 8.29 -0.68 13.36
CA GLN A 174 8.66 -1.35 14.60
C GLN A 174 9.01 -2.84 14.39
N ALA A 175 10.27 -3.19 14.66
CA ALA A 175 10.81 -4.49 14.29
C ALA A 175 10.13 -5.65 15.04
N GLY A 176 9.38 -6.47 14.30
CA GLY A 176 8.70 -7.65 14.86
C GLY A 176 7.30 -7.39 15.41
N VAL A 177 6.84 -6.14 15.35
CA VAL A 177 5.43 -5.76 15.56
C VAL A 177 4.73 -5.64 14.21
N GLU A 178 5.40 -5.04 13.23
CA GLU A 178 4.87 -4.77 11.90
C GLU A 178 5.87 -5.07 10.77
N GLU A 179 5.36 -5.25 9.56
CA GLU A 179 6.15 -5.53 8.35
C GLU A 179 6.42 -4.26 7.52
N CYS A 180 5.55 -3.25 7.64
CA CYS A 180 5.64 -1.96 6.97
C CYS A 180 4.97 -0.84 7.79
N ASP A 181 5.32 0.40 7.47
CA ASP A 181 4.65 1.64 7.89
C ASP A 181 4.93 2.69 6.80
N ASP A 182 3.89 3.33 6.26
CA ASP A 182 4.01 4.39 5.24
C ASP A 182 3.56 5.78 5.76
N GLY A 183 3.45 5.93 7.08
CA GLY A 183 3.18 7.17 7.78
C GLY A 183 1.77 7.71 7.59
N ASN A 184 0.81 6.88 7.18
CA ASN A 184 -0.58 7.28 7.05
C ASN A 184 -1.60 6.14 7.23
N ASP A 185 -2.89 6.49 7.37
CA ASP A 185 -3.98 5.51 7.61
C ASP A 185 -4.61 4.96 6.31
N SER A 186 -4.00 5.17 5.15
CA SER A 186 -4.46 4.59 3.89
C SER A 186 -4.10 3.11 3.85
N SER A 187 -4.94 2.30 3.21
CA SER A 187 -4.64 0.89 2.94
C SER A 187 -4.40 0.65 1.46
N ASN A 188 -4.54 1.67 0.62
CA ASN A 188 -4.49 1.58 -0.83
C ASN A 188 -3.16 2.10 -1.38
N ASP A 189 -2.10 1.95 -0.61
CA ASP A 189 -0.74 2.43 -0.87
C ASP A 189 0.27 1.39 -0.39
N GLU A 190 1.40 1.81 0.17
CA GLU A 190 2.55 0.93 0.40
C GLU A 190 2.33 -0.02 1.60
N CYS A 191 1.41 0.33 2.52
CA CYS A 191 1.13 -0.47 3.70
C CYS A 191 -0.36 -0.56 4.03
N VAL A 192 -0.82 -1.73 4.51
CA VAL A 192 -2.20 -1.92 4.96
C VAL A 192 -2.36 -1.40 6.39
N ALA A 193 -2.89 -0.18 6.56
CA ALA A 193 -3.03 0.49 7.87
C ALA A 193 -3.71 -0.31 9.00
N THR A 194 -4.51 -1.34 8.70
CA THR A 194 -5.14 -2.15 9.77
C THR A 194 -4.22 -3.25 10.32
N PHE A 195 -3.29 -3.74 9.51
CA PHE A 195 -2.49 -4.94 9.84
C PHE A 195 -0.97 -4.74 9.70
N CYS A 196 -0.54 -3.61 9.16
CA CYS A 196 0.87 -3.26 8.94
C CYS A 196 1.62 -4.31 8.14
N THR A 197 0.94 -4.81 7.11
CA THR A 197 1.45 -5.75 6.14
C THR A 197 1.45 -5.09 4.78
N PHE A 198 2.36 -5.50 3.90
CA PHE A 198 2.35 -5.04 2.52
C PHE A 198 1.02 -5.42 1.84
N ASN A 199 0.63 -4.62 0.87
CA ASN A 199 -0.33 -5.00 -0.15
C ASN A 199 0.17 -6.28 -0.87
N VAL A 200 -0.62 -7.35 -0.84
CA VAL A 200 -0.27 -8.61 -1.49
C VAL A 200 -1.41 -9.05 -2.36
N CYS A 201 -1.16 -9.11 -3.66
CA CYS A 201 -2.09 -9.70 -4.59
C CYS A 201 -2.24 -11.21 -4.37
N GLY A 202 -3.46 -11.68 -4.58
CA GLY A 202 -3.91 -13.01 -4.22
C GLY A 202 -4.29 -13.16 -2.74
N ASP A 203 -4.46 -12.07 -1.99
CA ASP A 203 -4.88 -12.12 -0.59
C ASP A 203 -6.42 -12.04 -0.42
N GLY A 204 -7.14 -11.80 -1.51
CA GLY A 204 -8.60 -11.70 -1.57
C GLY A 204 -9.12 -10.28 -1.39
N HIS A 205 -8.25 -9.27 -1.39
CA HIS A 205 -8.58 -7.86 -1.31
C HIS A 205 -8.13 -7.11 -2.57
N ILE A 206 -8.85 -6.05 -2.95
CA ILE A 206 -8.45 -5.18 -4.06
C ILE A 206 -8.05 -3.83 -3.49
N TYR A 207 -6.76 -3.51 -3.57
CA TYR A 207 -6.18 -2.23 -3.18
C TYR A 207 -6.22 -1.23 -4.36
N GLU A 208 -7.14 -0.25 -4.32
CA GLU A 208 -7.37 0.69 -5.43
C GLU A 208 -6.12 1.49 -5.80
N GLY A 209 -5.68 1.40 -7.06
CA GLY A 209 -4.50 2.13 -7.56
C GLY A 209 -3.17 1.40 -7.32
N VAL A 210 -3.22 0.26 -6.63
CA VAL A 210 -2.10 -0.65 -6.41
C VAL A 210 -2.24 -1.90 -7.29
N GLU A 211 -3.45 -2.44 -7.38
CA GLU A 211 -3.80 -3.57 -8.26
C GLU A 211 -5.16 -3.36 -8.96
N GLU A 212 -5.36 -4.05 -10.08
CA GLU A 212 -6.58 -3.96 -10.88
C GLU A 212 -7.55 -5.12 -10.59
N CYS A 213 -7.03 -6.26 -10.13
CA CYS A 213 -7.79 -7.44 -9.76
C CYS A 213 -7.14 -8.17 -8.57
N ASP A 214 -7.93 -9.02 -7.90
CA ASP A 214 -7.47 -10.02 -6.94
C ASP A 214 -8.53 -11.13 -6.85
N ASP A 215 -8.13 -12.40 -6.99
CA ASP A 215 -9.02 -13.55 -6.89
C ASP A 215 -8.72 -14.48 -5.71
N GLY A 216 -7.91 -14.02 -4.76
CA GLY A 216 -7.54 -14.74 -3.54
C GLY A 216 -6.51 -15.83 -3.74
N ASN A 217 -5.82 -15.84 -4.89
CA ASN A 217 -4.67 -16.69 -5.11
C ASN A 217 -3.67 -16.11 -6.13
N LEU A 218 -2.63 -16.86 -6.48
CA LEU A 218 -1.55 -16.43 -7.40
C LEU A 218 -1.46 -17.36 -8.62
N ALA A 219 -2.57 -17.95 -9.05
CA ALA A 219 -2.60 -18.72 -10.29
C ALA A 219 -2.69 -17.75 -11.48
N ASP A 220 -2.02 -18.11 -12.57
CA ASP A 220 -2.03 -17.28 -13.80
C ASP A 220 -3.13 -17.73 -14.78
N THR A 221 -3.98 -18.68 -14.38
CA THR A 221 -4.94 -19.36 -15.29
C THR A 221 -6.40 -19.13 -14.92
N ASP A 222 -6.66 -18.24 -13.97
CA ASP A 222 -7.95 -17.83 -13.46
C ASP A 222 -8.12 -16.30 -13.58
N ALA A 223 -9.12 -15.75 -12.89
CA ALA A 223 -9.66 -14.44 -13.19
C ALA A 223 -8.69 -13.29 -12.88
N CYS A 224 -7.67 -13.52 -12.04
CA CYS A 224 -6.63 -12.55 -11.77
C CYS A 224 -5.24 -13.21 -11.75
N PRO A 225 -4.38 -12.92 -12.75
CA PRO A 225 -3.02 -13.44 -12.78
C PRO A 225 -2.16 -12.95 -11.61
N SER A 226 -1.01 -13.60 -11.36
CA SER A 226 -0.05 -13.18 -10.34
C SER A 226 0.60 -11.80 -10.58
N THR A 227 0.30 -11.18 -11.72
CA THR A 227 0.68 -9.80 -12.06
C THR A 227 -0.35 -8.76 -11.61
N CYS A 228 -1.55 -9.17 -11.18
CA CYS A 228 -2.55 -8.32 -10.52
C CYS A 228 -3.07 -7.18 -11.42
N THR A 229 -2.93 -7.43 -12.72
CA THR A 229 -3.51 -6.70 -13.83
C THR A 229 -4.64 -7.56 -14.36
N GLU A 230 -5.70 -6.94 -14.86
CA GLU A 230 -6.73 -7.74 -15.54
C GLU A 230 -6.07 -8.60 -16.62
N ALA A 231 -6.51 -9.85 -16.70
CA ALA A 231 -6.28 -10.75 -17.80
C ALA A 231 -6.45 -10.06 -19.16
N VAL A 232 -5.47 -10.20 -20.05
CA VAL A 232 -5.54 -9.60 -21.39
C VAL A 232 -5.21 -10.63 -22.44
N CYS A 233 -6.02 -10.68 -23.48
CA CYS A 233 -5.68 -11.49 -24.62
C CYS A 233 -4.32 -11.13 -25.24
N GLY A 234 -3.53 -12.15 -25.55
CA GLY A 234 -2.15 -12.01 -25.98
C GLY A 234 -1.16 -11.93 -24.82
N ASP A 235 -1.61 -12.11 -23.57
CA ASP A 235 -0.73 -12.19 -22.39
C ASP A 235 -0.05 -13.56 -22.22
N GLY A 236 -0.50 -14.56 -23.00
CA GLY A 236 0.08 -15.90 -23.05
C GLY A 236 -0.59 -16.92 -22.14
N PHE A 237 -1.74 -16.59 -21.54
CA PHE A 237 -2.46 -17.47 -20.62
C PHE A 237 -3.94 -17.62 -20.97
N ILE A 238 -4.31 -18.79 -21.51
CA ILE A 238 -5.73 -19.15 -21.73
C ILE A 238 -6.41 -19.37 -20.37
N GLN A 239 -7.39 -18.53 -20.08
CA GLN A 239 -8.15 -18.55 -18.83
C GLN A 239 -9.52 -19.20 -18.98
N GLU A 240 -9.77 -20.25 -18.18
CA GLU A 240 -10.99 -21.04 -18.28
C GLU A 240 -12.24 -20.21 -17.98
N GLY A 241 -13.07 -19.98 -19.00
CA GLY A 241 -14.29 -19.18 -18.88
C GLY A 241 -14.11 -17.68 -19.05
N VAL A 242 -12.88 -17.23 -19.33
CA VAL A 242 -12.55 -15.84 -19.72
C VAL A 242 -12.17 -15.78 -21.20
N GLU A 243 -11.42 -16.78 -21.70
CA GLU A 243 -10.86 -16.81 -23.06
C GLU A 243 -11.01 -18.20 -23.73
N GLU A 244 -11.29 -18.24 -25.05
CA GLU A 244 -11.46 -19.48 -25.82
C GLU A 244 -10.14 -19.95 -26.48
N CYS A 245 -9.21 -19.02 -26.71
CA CYS A 245 -7.84 -19.23 -27.12
C CYS A 245 -7.02 -18.01 -26.70
N ASP A 246 -5.69 -18.05 -26.68
CA ASP A 246 -4.80 -16.89 -26.53
C ASP A 246 -3.56 -17.18 -27.38
N ASP A 247 -3.15 -16.24 -28.22
CA ASP A 247 -2.04 -16.43 -29.16
C ASP A 247 -0.77 -15.66 -28.80
N ALA A 248 -0.72 -15.12 -27.57
CA ALA A 248 0.40 -14.36 -27.00
C ALA A 248 0.84 -13.17 -27.87
N ASN A 249 -0.04 -12.68 -28.75
CA ASN A 249 0.29 -11.58 -29.63
C ASN A 249 -0.94 -10.72 -29.98
N ASP A 250 -0.67 -9.60 -30.64
CA ASP A 250 -1.68 -8.65 -31.09
C ASP A 250 -1.84 -8.69 -32.63
N VAL A 251 -1.88 -9.88 -33.25
CA VAL A 251 -2.08 -10.06 -34.70
C VAL A 251 -3.38 -10.81 -35.03
N ASP A 252 -4.37 -10.05 -35.50
CA ASP A 252 -5.70 -10.57 -35.87
C ASP A 252 -5.78 -11.46 -37.14
N ASP A 253 -4.69 -11.71 -37.89
CA ASP A 253 -4.71 -12.47 -39.16
C ASP A 253 -4.46 -13.98 -39.01
N ASP A 254 -4.49 -14.46 -37.78
CA ASP A 254 -4.10 -15.80 -37.40
C ASP A 254 -5.35 -16.65 -37.04
N PHE A 255 -5.25 -17.61 -36.14
CA PHE A 255 -6.36 -18.44 -35.71
C PHE A 255 -6.83 -18.14 -34.30
N CYS A 256 -6.46 -17.02 -33.74
CA CYS A 256 -6.79 -16.70 -32.39
C CYS A 256 -6.58 -15.21 -32.23
N GLN A 257 -7.65 -14.46 -32.48
CA GLN A 257 -7.56 -13.01 -32.57
C GLN A 257 -7.07 -12.42 -31.25
N ASN A 258 -6.67 -11.14 -31.25
CA ASN A 258 -6.28 -10.38 -30.04
C ASN A 258 -7.43 -10.20 -29.03
N GLY A 259 -8.57 -10.85 -29.25
CA GLY A 259 -9.70 -10.97 -28.33
C GLY A 259 -9.97 -12.42 -27.90
N CYS A 260 -9.06 -13.34 -28.19
CA CYS A 260 -8.94 -14.64 -27.56
C CYS A 260 -10.01 -15.65 -27.97
N ILE A 261 -10.24 -15.69 -29.29
CA ILE A 261 -11.24 -16.54 -29.97
C ILE A 261 -10.62 -17.25 -31.17
N SER A 262 -10.78 -18.58 -31.27
CA SER A 262 -10.15 -19.38 -32.33
C SER A 262 -10.70 -19.04 -33.73
N ASN A 263 -9.89 -18.97 -34.81
CA ASN A 263 -10.36 -18.64 -36.16
C ASN A 263 -10.64 -19.83 -37.06
N GLY A 264 -11.25 -20.92 -36.60
CA GLY A 264 -11.93 -21.77 -37.58
C GLY A 264 -12.12 -23.23 -37.23
N TYR A 265 -12.70 -23.91 -38.20
CA TYR A 265 -13.35 -25.19 -38.03
C TYR A 265 -12.65 -26.26 -38.83
N PHE A 266 -12.55 -27.43 -38.21
CA PHE A 266 -11.88 -28.57 -38.81
C PHE A 266 -12.70 -29.83 -38.61
N GLU A 267 -12.78 -30.63 -39.66
CA GLU A 267 -13.34 -31.97 -39.64
C GLU A 267 -12.50 -32.89 -40.51
N ASP A 268 -11.86 -33.85 -39.88
CA ASP A 268 -11.13 -34.96 -40.51
C ASP A 268 -11.89 -36.29 -40.38
N PHE A 269 -13.07 -36.30 -39.75
CA PHE A 269 -13.92 -37.48 -39.52
C PHE A 269 -13.28 -38.57 -38.66
N GLU A 270 -12.12 -38.30 -38.04
CA GLU A 270 -11.36 -39.31 -37.29
C GLU A 270 -11.99 -39.65 -35.94
N THR A 271 -12.98 -38.88 -35.51
CA THR A 271 -13.88 -39.23 -34.38
C THR A 271 -14.68 -40.50 -34.68
N GLY A 272 -14.72 -40.95 -35.94
CA GLY A 272 -15.48 -42.13 -36.37
C GLY A 272 -16.99 -41.89 -36.36
N ASP A 273 -17.41 -40.65 -36.13
CA ASP A 273 -18.77 -40.18 -36.17
C ASP A 273 -18.84 -38.78 -36.81
N LEU A 274 -20.00 -38.13 -36.70
CA LEU A 274 -20.25 -36.80 -37.27
C LEU A 274 -20.56 -35.80 -36.15
N MET A 275 -19.83 -35.86 -35.04
CA MET A 275 -20.07 -35.03 -33.84
C MET A 275 -19.04 -33.92 -33.64
N THR A 276 -17.94 -33.89 -34.41
CA THR A 276 -16.91 -32.84 -34.30
C THR A 276 -17.50 -31.48 -34.69
N LEU A 277 -18.22 -31.44 -35.82
CA LEU A 277 -19.01 -30.30 -36.24
C LEU A 277 -20.51 -30.67 -36.24
N PRO A 278 -21.43 -29.68 -36.22
CA PRO A 278 -22.86 -29.93 -36.15
C PRO A 278 -23.43 -30.38 -37.52
N TRP A 279 -22.96 -31.53 -38.01
CA TRP A 279 -23.31 -32.08 -39.30
C TRP A 279 -24.78 -32.48 -39.41
N VAL A 280 -25.35 -32.22 -40.58
CA VAL A 280 -26.68 -32.67 -41.00
C VAL A 280 -26.53 -33.52 -42.24
N THR A 281 -27.15 -34.71 -42.23
CA THR A 281 -27.19 -35.58 -43.40
C THR A 281 -28.62 -35.67 -43.96
N SER A 282 -28.77 -35.73 -45.28
CA SER A 282 -30.09 -35.77 -45.93
C SER A 282 -30.10 -36.55 -47.24
N GLY A 283 -31.31 -36.75 -47.80
CA GLY A 283 -31.52 -37.53 -49.01
C GLY A 283 -31.99 -38.96 -48.73
N ASN A 284 -31.66 -39.87 -49.63
CA ASN A 284 -32.05 -41.28 -49.62
C ASN A 284 -31.17 -42.15 -48.73
N ALA A 285 -29.96 -41.70 -48.39
CA ALA A 285 -29.05 -42.35 -47.45
C ALA A 285 -28.19 -41.31 -46.72
N VAL A 286 -27.78 -41.62 -45.49
CA VAL A 286 -26.96 -40.74 -44.65
C VAL A 286 -25.47 -40.89 -44.98
N TRP A 287 -24.74 -39.80 -44.87
CA TRP A 287 -23.28 -39.83 -44.80
C TRP A 287 -22.82 -40.40 -43.45
N PHE A 288 -21.61 -40.94 -43.42
CA PHE A 288 -21.00 -41.46 -42.20
C PHE A 288 -19.48 -41.40 -42.32
N ALA A 289 -18.78 -41.34 -41.18
CA ALA A 289 -17.34 -41.50 -41.11
C ALA A 289 -16.98 -42.97 -41.34
N GLY A 290 -16.11 -43.27 -42.32
CA GLY A 290 -15.80 -44.66 -42.69
C GLY A 290 -14.43 -44.85 -43.33
N PRO A 291 -13.81 -46.03 -43.18
CA PRO A 291 -12.43 -46.28 -43.61
C PRO A 291 -12.22 -46.36 -45.11
N ALA A 292 -13.30 -46.40 -45.88
CA ALA A 292 -13.22 -46.29 -47.33
C ALA A 292 -13.02 -44.84 -47.81
N GLY A 293 -13.31 -43.85 -46.95
CA GLY A 293 -13.20 -42.42 -47.25
C GLY A 293 -11.89 -41.78 -46.83
N ALA A 294 -10.94 -42.56 -46.32
CA ALA A 294 -9.68 -42.04 -45.81
C ALA A 294 -8.77 -41.50 -46.92
N TYR A 295 -8.35 -40.25 -46.75
CA TYR A 295 -7.32 -39.56 -47.51
C TYR A 295 -5.98 -39.54 -46.74
N GLY A 296 -4.85 -39.45 -47.46
CA GLY A 296 -3.54 -39.23 -46.82
C GLY A 296 -3.02 -40.33 -45.88
N GLY A 297 -3.77 -41.42 -45.66
CA GLY A 297 -3.47 -42.46 -44.68
C GLY A 297 -4.20 -42.32 -43.34
N SER A 298 -5.27 -41.51 -43.27
CA SER A 298 -6.24 -41.44 -42.15
C SER A 298 -6.98 -42.78 -41.94
N GLU A 299 -7.67 -42.92 -40.80
CA GLU A 299 -8.46 -44.12 -40.51
C GLU A 299 -9.89 -44.00 -41.04
N TYR A 300 -10.45 -42.79 -41.04
CA TYR A 300 -11.80 -42.47 -41.47
C TYR A 300 -11.77 -41.31 -42.46
N GLY A 301 -12.96 -40.98 -42.93
CA GLY A 301 -13.23 -39.94 -43.90
C GLY A 301 -14.73 -39.93 -44.16
N GLY A 302 -15.24 -38.83 -44.67
CA GLY A 302 -16.65 -38.69 -45.00
C GLY A 302 -17.02 -39.58 -46.18
N VAL A 303 -17.89 -40.57 -45.94
CA VAL A 303 -18.38 -41.50 -46.96
C VAL A 303 -19.85 -41.22 -47.27
N SER A 304 -20.18 -41.04 -48.54
CA SER A 304 -21.58 -40.90 -48.97
C SER A 304 -22.38 -42.17 -48.69
N GLY A 305 -23.67 -42.00 -48.35
CA GLY A 305 -24.57 -43.14 -48.16
C GLY A 305 -24.83 -43.91 -49.46
N ASN A 306 -25.08 -45.22 -49.35
CA ASN A 306 -25.42 -46.07 -50.48
C ASN A 306 -26.83 -45.73 -51.04
N ILE A 307 -26.90 -45.21 -52.26
CA ILE A 307 -28.14 -44.73 -52.90
C ILE A 307 -28.45 -45.48 -54.20
N GLY A 308 -29.74 -45.66 -54.50
CA GLY A 308 -30.20 -46.23 -55.78
C GLY A 308 -30.40 -45.18 -56.88
N ASN A 309 -30.88 -45.63 -58.05
CA ASN A 309 -31.12 -44.77 -59.23
C ASN A 309 -31.94 -43.53 -58.88
N SER A 310 -31.51 -42.37 -59.38
CA SER A 310 -32.13 -41.07 -59.14
C SER A 310 -32.20 -40.70 -57.66
N GLY A 311 -31.31 -41.29 -56.85
CA GLY A 311 -31.14 -41.00 -55.43
C GLY A 311 -30.19 -39.84 -55.18
N THR A 312 -30.17 -39.37 -53.93
CA THR A 312 -29.27 -38.34 -53.44
C THR A 312 -28.80 -38.67 -52.02
N SER A 313 -27.55 -38.36 -51.67
CA SER A 313 -27.03 -38.41 -50.30
C SER A 313 -26.22 -37.14 -50.07
N SER A 314 -26.60 -36.35 -49.06
CA SER A 314 -25.97 -35.05 -48.79
C SER A 314 -25.44 -34.97 -47.36
N LEU A 315 -24.28 -34.35 -47.21
CA LEU A 315 -23.65 -33.93 -45.96
C LEU A 315 -23.60 -32.40 -45.97
N GLU A 316 -24.06 -31.79 -44.89
CA GLU A 316 -24.20 -30.35 -44.78
C GLU A 316 -23.76 -29.90 -43.39
N VAL A 317 -22.96 -28.84 -43.32
CA VAL A 317 -22.69 -28.12 -42.06
C VAL A 317 -22.93 -26.64 -42.28
N VAL A 318 -23.38 -26.00 -41.22
CA VAL A 318 -23.57 -24.57 -41.17
C VAL A 318 -22.59 -24.03 -40.13
N LEU A 319 -21.60 -23.26 -40.58
CA LEU A 319 -20.52 -22.70 -39.74
C LEU A 319 -20.41 -21.18 -39.95
N GLU A 320 -19.81 -20.49 -38.98
CA GLU A 320 -19.62 -19.04 -39.00
C GLU A 320 -18.16 -18.69 -39.29
N MET A 321 -17.85 -17.94 -40.34
CA MET A 321 -16.46 -17.55 -40.62
C MET A 321 -16.10 -16.20 -39.96
N PRO A 322 -15.23 -16.15 -38.94
CA PRO A 322 -14.90 -14.92 -38.21
C PRO A 322 -14.08 -13.91 -39.03
N GLN A 323 -13.41 -14.37 -40.08
CA GLN A 323 -12.75 -13.51 -41.07
C GLN A 323 -12.84 -14.11 -42.48
N ASP A 324 -12.51 -13.31 -43.52
CA ASP A 324 -12.32 -13.84 -44.88
C ASP A 324 -11.31 -14.98 -44.82
N GLY A 325 -11.59 -16.04 -45.57
CA GLY A 325 -10.81 -17.24 -45.48
C GLY A 325 -11.10 -18.17 -46.63
N GLU A 326 -11.03 -19.45 -46.34
CA GLU A 326 -11.17 -20.50 -47.31
C GLU A 326 -11.85 -21.70 -46.68
N VAL A 327 -12.59 -22.41 -47.53
CA VAL A 327 -12.92 -23.81 -47.32
C VAL A 327 -11.99 -24.61 -48.19
N ARG A 328 -11.26 -25.53 -47.57
CA ARG A 328 -10.44 -26.51 -48.24
C ARG A 328 -10.85 -27.90 -47.80
N PHE A 329 -10.89 -28.82 -48.74
CA PHE A 329 -11.18 -30.22 -48.45
C PHE A 329 -10.61 -31.10 -49.54
N TRP A 330 -10.36 -32.35 -49.19
CA TRP A 330 -10.01 -33.39 -50.13
C TRP A 330 -11.25 -34.13 -50.58
N HIS A 331 -11.29 -34.51 -51.86
CA HIS A 331 -12.40 -35.27 -52.41
C HIS A 331 -11.93 -36.36 -53.38
N SER A 332 -12.74 -37.41 -53.51
CA SER A 332 -12.53 -38.51 -54.44
C SER A 332 -13.85 -39.15 -54.84
N GLU A 333 -13.96 -39.57 -56.10
CA GLU A 333 -15.15 -40.19 -56.65
C GLU A 333 -14.83 -41.57 -57.21
N SER A 334 -15.69 -42.54 -56.91
CA SER A 334 -15.68 -43.88 -57.49
C SER A 334 -17.03 -44.15 -58.16
N THR A 335 -17.34 -43.34 -59.18
CA THR A 335 -18.68 -43.24 -59.80
C THR A 335 -18.64 -43.38 -61.34
N GLU A 336 -19.82 -43.43 -61.97
CA GLU A 336 -19.94 -43.40 -63.42
C GLU A 336 -19.63 -42.02 -64.02
N ASN A 337 -18.73 -42.00 -64.99
CA ASN A 337 -18.26 -40.77 -65.63
C ASN A 337 -19.39 -40.06 -66.41
N ASN A 338 -19.71 -38.81 -66.03
CA ASN A 338 -20.81 -37.98 -66.55
C ASN A 338 -22.24 -38.47 -66.24
N PHE A 339 -22.43 -39.37 -65.29
CA PHE A 339 -23.75 -39.86 -64.89
C PHE A 339 -23.99 -39.59 -63.41
N ASP A 340 -23.04 -39.97 -62.56
CA ASP A 340 -23.13 -39.81 -61.12
C ASP A 340 -22.15 -38.74 -60.62
N TYR A 341 -22.62 -37.84 -59.76
CA TYR A 341 -21.88 -36.62 -59.43
C TYR A 341 -21.72 -36.39 -57.93
N LEU A 342 -20.50 -36.09 -57.49
CA LEU A 342 -20.27 -35.29 -56.29
C LEU A 342 -20.39 -33.82 -56.68
N ARG A 343 -21.13 -33.04 -55.91
CA ARG A 343 -21.23 -31.59 -56.08
C ARG A 343 -20.96 -30.90 -54.76
N PHE A 344 -20.14 -29.86 -54.80
CA PHE A 344 -19.91 -28.99 -53.66
C PHE A 344 -20.66 -27.68 -53.84
N PHE A 345 -21.36 -27.27 -52.80
CA PHE A 345 -22.11 -26.02 -52.74
C PHE A 345 -21.64 -25.18 -51.57
N ILE A 346 -21.52 -23.89 -51.82
CA ILE A 346 -21.53 -22.85 -50.79
C ILE A 346 -22.84 -22.08 -51.02
N ASP A 347 -23.73 -22.07 -50.02
CA ASP A 347 -24.99 -21.33 -50.05
C ASP A 347 -25.88 -21.65 -51.26
N ASP A 348 -26.13 -22.95 -51.51
CA ASP A 348 -26.87 -23.49 -52.65
C ASP A 348 -26.29 -23.15 -54.04
N THR A 349 -25.19 -22.41 -54.11
CA THR A 349 -24.45 -22.14 -55.33
C THR A 349 -23.42 -23.23 -55.52
N GLU A 350 -23.59 -24.00 -56.60
CA GLU A 350 -22.64 -25.03 -57.00
C GLU A 350 -21.29 -24.37 -57.31
N GLN A 351 -20.26 -24.76 -56.56
CA GLN A 351 -18.90 -24.30 -56.78
C GLN A 351 -18.20 -25.18 -57.81
N ASP A 352 -18.38 -26.49 -57.70
CA ASP A 352 -17.80 -27.46 -58.63
C ASP A 352 -18.53 -28.81 -58.58
N THR A 353 -18.26 -29.65 -59.57
CA THR A 353 -18.91 -30.92 -59.81
C THR A 353 -17.94 -31.95 -60.39
N TRP A 354 -17.93 -33.15 -59.82
CA TRP A 354 -17.00 -34.22 -60.16
C TRP A 354 -17.73 -35.52 -60.41
N SER A 355 -17.22 -36.30 -61.35
CA SER A 355 -17.74 -37.63 -61.69
C SER A 355 -16.61 -38.53 -62.18
N GLY A 356 -16.85 -39.84 -62.19
CA GLY A 356 -15.89 -40.83 -62.68
C GLY A 356 -15.08 -41.47 -61.56
N MET A 357 -13.92 -42.02 -61.94
CA MET A 357 -13.02 -42.73 -61.02
C MET A 357 -11.75 -41.89 -60.87
N ASN A 358 -11.83 -40.88 -60.01
CA ASN A 358 -10.77 -39.90 -59.82
C ASN A 358 -9.85 -40.32 -58.67
N ALA A 359 -8.58 -39.92 -58.77
CA ALA A 359 -7.71 -39.92 -57.61
C ALA A 359 -8.08 -38.72 -56.71
N TRP A 360 -7.71 -38.79 -55.43
CA TRP A 360 -7.90 -37.69 -54.49
C TRP A 360 -7.33 -36.37 -55.02
N ALA A 361 -8.12 -35.31 -54.88
CA ALA A 361 -7.74 -33.95 -55.21
C ALA A 361 -8.22 -32.98 -54.12
N GLU A 362 -7.48 -31.90 -53.94
CA GLU A 362 -7.86 -30.82 -53.02
C GLU A 362 -8.69 -29.80 -53.79
N ALA A 363 -9.78 -29.38 -53.16
CA ALA A 363 -10.58 -28.28 -53.63
C ALA A 363 -10.48 -27.15 -52.59
N VAL A 364 -10.13 -25.96 -53.06
CA VAL A 364 -10.01 -24.75 -52.24
C VAL A 364 -10.92 -23.70 -52.83
N TYR A 365 -11.79 -23.14 -52.00
CA TYR A 365 -12.66 -22.05 -52.40
C TYR A 365 -12.51 -20.92 -51.40
N PRO A 366 -12.36 -19.67 -51.87
CA PRO A 366 -12.41 -18.52 -50.98
C PRO A 366 -13.80 -18.49 -50.34
N VAL A 367 -13.81 -18.27 -49.04
CA VAL A 367 -15.03 -18.13 -48.26
C VAL A 367 -14.95 -16.75 -47.64
N SER A 368 -15.90 -15.91 -48.02
CA SER A 368 -16.05 -14.63 -47.35
C SER A 368 -16.34 -14.84 -45.86
N THR A 369 -16.02 -13.86 -45.03
CA THR A 369 -16.56 -13.84 -43.67
C THR A 369 -18.10 -13.99 -43.67
N GLY A 370 -18.65 -14.72 -42.70
CA GLY A 370 -20.10 -14.91 -42.54
C GLY A 370 -20.56 -16.34 -42.31
N MET A 371 -21.85 -16.49 -42.03
CA MET A 371 -22.49 -17.80 -41.94
C MET A 371 -22.58 -18.42 -43.32
N HIS A 372 -22.03 -19.62 -43.45
CA HIS A 372 -22.03 -20.36 -44.71
C HIS A 372 -22.60 -21.77 -44.52
N THR A 373 -23.41 -22.19 -45.49
CA THR A 373 -23.81 -23.59 -45.62
C THR A 373 -22.85 -24.26 -46.61
N PHE A 374 -22.07 -25.19 -46.09
CA PHE A 374 -21.18 -26.03 -46.87
C PHE A 374 -21.88 -27.37 -47.09
N ARG A 375 -22.16 -27.70 -48.36
CA ARG A 375 -22.86 -28.95 -48.69
C ARG A 375 -22.09 -29.75 -49.72
N TRP A 376 -21.88 -31.01 -49.39
CA TRP A 376 -21.41 -32.04 -50.30
C TRP A 376 -22.59 -32.95 -50.65
N SER A 377 -22.93 -33.03 -51.93
CA SER A 377 -24.09 -33.80 -52.40
C SER A 377 -23.70 -34.80 -53.47
N TYR A 378 -23.98 -36.07 -53.18
CA TYR A 378 -23.85 -37.16 -54.12
C TYR A 378 -25.21 -37.45 -54.78
N THR A 379 -25.28 -37.47 -56.12
CA THR A 379 -26.51 -37.83 -56.85
C THR A 379 -26.25 -38.89 -57.90
N LYS A 380 -27.16 -39.87 -58.01
CA LYS A 380 -27.14 -40.84 -59.11
C LYS A 380 -28.11 -40.50 -60.23
N ASP A 381 -27.78 -40.87 -61.46
CA ASP A 381 -28.70 -40.77 -62.58
C ASP A 381 -29.72 -41.92 -62.63
N GLY A 382 -30.47 -42.05 -63.73
CA GLY A 382 -31.52 -43.06 -63.89
C GLY A 382 -31.07 -44.46 -64.37
N SER A 383 -29.79 -44.73 -64.66
CA SER A 383 -29.38 -45.95 -65.40
C SER A 383 -28.02 -46.55 -65.00
N LEU A 384 -28.04 -47.85 -64.66
CA LEU A 384 -26.88 -48.75 -64.45
C LEU A 384 -25.91 -48.36 -63.32
N ASP A 385 -25.10 -49.33 -62.87
CA ASP A 385 -24.13 -49.18 -61.79
C ASP A 385 -22.71 -49.23 -62.38
N GLY A 386 -21.81 -48.34 -61.96
CA GLY A 386 -20.43 -48.35 -62.42
C GLY A 386 -19.48 -47.67 -61.44
N GLY A 387 -18.49 -48.44 -60.96
CA GLY A 387 -17.61 -48.04 -59.86
C GLY A 387 -18.03 -48.68 -58.54
N GLN A 388 -17.71 -48.04 -57.41
CA GLN A 388 -18.24 -48.40 -56.09
C GLN A 388 -19.51 -47.60 -55.74
N ASP A 389 -19.96 -46.72 -56.65
CA ASP A 389 -21.11 -45.84 -56.49
C ASP A 389 -21.06 -45.02 -55.20
N THR A 390 -19.87 -44.55 -54.85
CA THR A 390 -19.60 -43.85 -53.58
C THR A 390 -18.64 -42.69 -53.86
N VAL A 391 -18.84 -41.60 -53.13
CA VAL A 391 -17.95 -40.44 -53.13
C VAL A 391 -17.45 -40.19 -51.71
N TYR A 392 -16.30 -39.54 -51.63
CA TYR A 392 -15.53 -39.39 -50.42
C TYR A 392 -15.09 -37.94 -50.26
N VAL A 393 -15.13 -37.46 -49.02
CA VAL A 393 -14.56 -36.16 -48.63
C VAL A 393 -13.74 -36.36 -47.38
N ASP A 394 -12.67 -35.60 -47.23
CA ASP A 394 -11.80 -35.70 -46.07
C ASP A 394 -11.06 -34.38 -45.82
N ASP A 395 -10.48 -34.21 -44.64
CA ASP A 395 -9.66 -33.05 -44.25
C ASP A 395 -10.34 -31.70 -44.57
N ILE A 396 -11.56 -31.50 -44.06
CA ILE A 396 -12.31 -30.26 -44.23
C ILE A 396 -11.77 -29.21 -43.27
N TYR A 397 -11.24 -28.12 -43.80
CA TYR A 397 -10.91 -26.92 -43.05
C TYR A 397 -11.71 -25.74 -43.57
N ILE A 398 -12.21 -24.94 -42.64
CA ILE A 398 -13.03 -23.76 -42.88
C ILE A 398 -12.50 -22.67 -41.93
N GLY A 399 -11.70 -21.72 -42.43
CA GLY A 399 -11.03 -20.70 -41.61
C GLY A 399 -10.20 -19.73 -42.46
N PRO A 400 -9.42 -18.80 -41.86
CA PRO A 400 -8.56 -17.83 -42.53
C PRO A 400 -7.67 -18.47 -43.58
N PRO A 401 -7.24 -17.71 -44.59
CA PRO A 401 -6.34 -18.22 -45.61
C PRO A 401 -4.99 -18.51 -44.96
N ASN A 402 -4.47 -19.72 -45.18
CA ASN A 402 -3.11 -20.07 -44.78
C ASN A 402 -2.03 -19.45 -45.68
#